data_AF-A0AAD7T8W9-F1
#
_entry.id   AF-A0AAD7T8W9-F1
#
_cell.length_a   1.000
_cell.length_b   1.000
_cell.length_c   1.000
_cell.angle_alpha   90.00
_cell.angle_beta   90.00
_cell.angle_gamma   90.00
#
_symmetry.space_group_name_H-M   'P 1'
#
loop_
_entity.id
_entity.type
_entity.pdbx_description
1 polymer ?
#
loop_
_entity_poly.entity_id
_entity_poly.type
_entity_poly.pdbx_seq_one_letter_code
_entity_poly.pdbx_strand_id
1 'polypeptide(L)'
;MTTVMKTVNFIRARGLNHRQFQLFLKEVGSEHEDVPYHTEVRWLSRSTVLKRFFELRGEIALFMQNIRPGQIEHDQWMRMVCDMVS
;
A
#
# COMPACT_ATOMS: atom_id res chain seq x y z
N MET A 1 -4.76 9.26 11.08
CA MET A 1 -4.25 8.67 9.83
C MET A 1 -3.69 7.29 10.13
N THR A 2 -4.32 6.23 9.61
CA THR A 2 -3.97 4.83 9.90
C THR A 2 -2.62 4.44 9.30
N THR A 3 -2.06 3.32 9.77
CA THR A 3 -0.80 2.78 9.25
C THR A 3 -0.92 2.49 7.76
N VAL A 4 -2.06 1.96 7.33
CA VAL A 4 -2.39 1.71 5.93
C VAL A 4 -2.32 3.01 5.09
N MET A 5 -2.97 4.08 5.55
CA MET A 5 -2.95 5.36 4.82
C MET A 5 -1.55 5.97 4.71
N LYS A 6 -0.70 5.78 5.73
CA LYS A 6 0.70 6.22 5.67
C LYS A 6 1.49 5.47 4.61
N THR A 7 1.30 4.16 4.50
CA THR A 7 1.96 3.33 3.49
C THR A 7 1.48 3.68 2.09
N VAL A 8 0.16 3.78 1.88
CA VAL A 8 -0.42 4.19 0.59
C VAL A 8 0.08 5.58 0.19
N ASN A 9 0.11 6.53 1.12
CA ASN A 9 0.63 7.86 0.85
C ASN A 9 2.12 7.84 0.55
N PHE A 10 2.93 7.01 1.19
CA PHE A 10 4.35 6.88 0.85
C PHE A 10 4.57 6.35 -0.57
N ILE A 11 3.80 5.34 -0.98
CA ILE A 11 3.86 4.78 -2.33
C ILE A 11 3.45 5.83 -3.36
N ARG A 12 2.38 6.60 -3.09
CA ARG A 12 1.77 7.52 -4.04
C ARG A 12 2.32 8.95 -4.03
N ALA A 13 2.88 9.44 -2.92
CA ALA A 13 3.32 10.82 -2.78
C ALA A 13 4.58 11.16 -3.60
N ARG A 14 5.39 10.16 -3.95
CA ARG A 14 6.57 10.34 -4.79
C ARG A 14 6.37 9.64 -6.13
N GLY A 15 6.46 10.39 -7.23
CA GLY A 15 6.27 9.84 -8.57
C GLY A 15 7.21 8.69 -8.92
N LEU A 16 8.44 8.68 -8.37
CA LEU A 16 9.38 7.57 -8.53
C LEU A 16 8.90 6.30 -7.82
N ASN A 17 8.51 6.41 -6.54
CA ASN A 17 8.00 5.27 -5.76
C ASN A 17 6.77 4.66 -6.44
N HIS A 18 5.85 5.51 -6.90
CA HIS A 18 4.64 5.06 -7.56
C HIS A 18 4.95 4.29 -8.86
N ARG A 19 5.82 4.83 -9.72
CA ARG A 19 6.24 4.14 -10.96
C ARG A 19 6.97 2.83 -10.68
N GLN A 20 7.87 2.81 -9.70
CA GLN A 20 8.58 1.59 -9.30
C GLN A 20 7.61 0.54 -8.77
N PHE A 21 6.60 0.94 -8.00
CA PHE A 21 5.58 0.04 -7.51
C PHE A 21 4.72 -0.53 -8.65
N GLN A 22 4.32 0.28 -9.62
CA GLN A 22 3.58 -0.21 -10.80
C GLN A 22 4.40 -1.19 -11.64
N LEU A 23 5.69 -0.92 -11.83
CA LEU A 23 6.60 -1.84 -12.52
C LEU A 23 6.73 -3.16 -11.75
N PHE A 24 6.94 -3.09 -10.44
CA PHE A 24 7.01 -4.25 -9.58
C PHE A 24 5.74 -5.12 -9.65
N LEU A 25 4.55 -4.51 -9.61
CA LEU A 25 3.28 -5.22 -9.75
C LEU A 25 3.16 -5.97 -11.08
N LYS A 26 3.67 -5.38 -12.17
CA LYS A 26 3.73 -6.04 -13.48
C LYS A 26 4.72 -7.19 -13.51
N GLU A 27 5.88 -7.03 -12.89
CA GLU A 27 6.92 -8.07 -12.83
C GLU A 27 6.47 -9.31 -12.06
N VAL A 28 5.73 -9.13 -10.96
CA VAL A 28 5.20 -10.25 -10.17
C VAL A 28 3.88 -10.81 -10.72
N GLY A 29 3.36 -10.23 -11.81
CA GLY A 29 2.10 -10.66 -12.44
C GLY A 29 0.87 -10.44 -11.56
N SER A 30 0.84 -9.36 -10.76
CA SER A 30 -0.30 -9.06 -9.89
C SER A 30 -1.56 -8.74 -10.70
N GLU A 31 -2.72 -9.12 -10.19
CA GLU A 31 -4.03 -8.81 -10.79
C GLU A 31 -4.36 -7.31 -10.78
N HIS A 32 -3.64 -6.53 -9.96
CA HIS A 32 -3.83 -5.09 -9.87
C HIS A 32 -2.57 -4.36 -10.31
N GLU A 33 -2.77 -3.28 -11.05
CA GLU A 33 -1.66 -2.48 -11.58
C GLU A 33 -1.25 -1.34 -10.63
N ASP A 34 -2.03 -1.08 -9.56
CA ASP A 34 -1.80 0.03 -8.64
C ASP A 34 -2.63 -0.05 -7.34
N VAL A 35 -2.23 0.76 -6.34
CA VAL A 35 -3.03 1.04 -5.13
C VAL A 35 -3.68 2.43 -5.24
N PRO A 36 -5.01 2.56 -5.07
CA PRO A 36 -5.71 3.83 -5.14
C PRO A 36 -5.20 4.81 -4.09
N TYR A 37 -4.95 6.05 -4.52
CA TYR A 37 -4.57 7.14 -3.62
C TYR A 37 -5.79 7.66 -2.87
N HIS A 38 -5.67 7.78 -1.54
CA HIS A 38 -6.67 8.46 -0.74
C HIS A 38 -6.45 9.97 -0.80
N THR A 39 -7.33 10.69 -1.48
CA THR A 39 -7.46 12.15 -1.36
C THR A 39 -8.88 12.48 -0.99
N GLU A 40 -9.08 13.35 0.01
CA GLU A 40 -10.41 13.80 0.44
C GLU A 40 -11.18 14.55 -0.67
N VAL A 41 -10.51 14.83 -1.80
CA VAL A 41 -11.03 15.60 -2.94
C VAL A 41 -11.52 14.70 -4.10
N ARG A 42 -11.26 13.38 -4.08
CA ARG A 42 -11.65 12.45 -5.17
C ARG A 42 -12.15 11.09 -4.66
N TRP A 43 -13.48 10.98 -4.53
CA TRP A 43 -14.39 9.81 -4.71
C TRP A 43 -14.02 8.38 -4.26
N LEU A 44 -12.92 8.14 -3.56
CA LEU A 44 -12.60 6.81 -3.05
C LEU A 44 -12.90 6.73 -1.56
N SER A 45 -13.92 5.93 -1.23
CA SER A 45 -14.22 5.61 0.16
C SER A 45 -13.00 4.97 0.82
N ARG A 46 -12.80 5.25 2.11
CA ARG A 46 -11.78 4.59 2.94
C ARG A 46 -11.81 3.06 2.78
N SER A 47 -13.01 2.48 2.70
CA SER A 47 -13.21 1.04 2.49
C SER A 47 -12.62 0.53 1.17
N THR A 48 -12.69 1.31 0.09
CA THR A 48 -12.13 0.92 -1.22
C THR A 48 -10.60 0.87 -1.18
N VAL A 49 -9.97 1.84 -0.51
CA VAL A 49 -8.52 1.88 -0.32
C VAL A 49 -8.05 0.72 0.56
N LEU A 50 -8.76 0.46 1.66
CA LEU A 50 -8.47 -0.67 2.55
C LEU A 50 -8.60 -2.01 1.82
N LYS A 51 -9.65 -2.18 1.01
CA LYS A 51 -9.85 -3.39 0.20
C LYS A 51 -8.68 -3.63 -0.75
N ARG A 52 -8.28 -2.62 -1.53
CA ARG A 52 -7.16 -2.79 -2.47
C ARG A 52 -5.84 -3.05 -1.74
N PHE A 53 -5.62 -2.36 -0.63
CA PHE A 53 -4.42 -2.59 0.18
C PHE A 53 -4.39 -4.03 0.72
N PHE A 54 -5.53 -4.60 1.12
CA PHE A 54 -5.60 -5.99 1.56
C PHE A 54 -5.29 -6.98 0.43
N GLU A 55 -5.85 -6.74 -0.75
CA GLU A 55 -5.60 -7.54 -1.96
C GLU A 55 -4.09 -7.54 -2.30
N LEU A 56 -3.45 -6.37 -2.21
CA LEU A 56 -2.03 -6.16 -2.54
C LEU A 56 -1.07 -6.31 -1.35
N ARG A 57 -1.51 -6.81 -0.19
CA ARG A 57 -0.70 -6.78 1.04
C ARG A 57 0.63 -7.52 0.89
N GLY A 58 0.67 -8.61 0.13
CA GLY A 58 1.88 -9.40 -0.11
C GLY A 58 2.89 -8.63 -0.97
N GLU A 59 2.42 -8.05 -2.07
CA GLU A 59 3.21 -7.24 -2.99
C GLU A 59 3.72 -5.96 -2.32
N ILE A 60 2.87 -5.30 -1.53
CA ILE A 60 3.27 -4.13 -0.74
C ILE A 60 4.35 -4.51 0.28
N ALA A 61 4.25 -5.67 0.92
CA ALA A 61 5.28 -6.15 1.84
C ALA A 61 6.63 -6.33 1.15
N LEU A 62 6.63 -7.06 0.03
CA LEU A 62 7.83 -7.34 -0.76
C LEU A 62 8.46 -6.05 -1.29
N PHE A 63 7.64 -5.16 -1.85
CA PHE A 63 8.11 -3.86 -2.35
C PHE A 63 8.75 -3.00 -1.25
N MET A 64 8.13 -2.95 -0.07
CA MET A 64 8.64 -2.16 1.05
C MET A 64 9.92 -2.75 1.64
N GLN A 65 10.10 -4.06 1.64
CA GLN A 65 11.38 -4.69 2.02
C GLN A 65 12.51 -4.30 1.06
N ASN A 66 12.22 -4.17 -0.24
CA ASN A 66 13.20 -3.76 -1.24
C ASN A 66 13.58 -2.27 -1.16
N ILE A 67 12.63 -1.38 -0.85
CA ILE A 67 12.89 0.07 -0.79
C ILE A 67 13.35 0.55 0.59
N ARG A 68 12.89 -0.09 1.67
CA ARG A 68 13.28 0.22 3.06
C ARG A 68 13.43 -1.06 3.88
N PRO A 69 14.52 -1.82 3.68
CA PRO A 69 14.79 -2.98 4.53
C PRO A 69 14.86 -2.54 5.99
N GLY A 70 14.04 -3.18 6.86
CA GLY A 70 13.99 -2.91 8.30
C GLY A 70 12.94 -1.88 8.78
N GLN A 71 12.15 -1.25 7.90
CA GLN A 71 11.12 -0.28 8.32
C GLN A 71 9.72 -0.87 8.55
N ILE A 72 9.46 -2.12 8.19
CA ILE A 72 8.20 -2.80 8.53
C ILE A 72 8.51 -3.91 9.51
N GLU A 73 8.43 -3.59 10.81
CA GLU A 73 8.44 -4.59 11.87
C GLU A 73 7.15 -5.42 11.83
N HIS A 74 7.21 -6.65 12.35
CA HIS A 74 6.06 -7.56 12.47
C HIS A 74 4.86 -6.89 13.16
N ASP A 75 5.11 -6.03 14.15
CA ASP A 75 4.10 -5.26 14.89
C ASP A 75 3.38 -4.21 14.04
N GLN A 76 4.01 -3.76 12.95
CA GLN A 76 3.42 -2.81 12.03
C GLN A 76 2.44 -3.51 11.07
N TRP A 77 2.70 -4.77 10.72
CA TRP A 77 1.73 -5.63 10.03
C TRP A 77 0.51 -5.93 10.87
N MET A 78 0.71 -6.29 12.15
CA MET A 78 -0.41 -6.55 13.06
C MET A 78 -1.29 -5.31 13.23
N ARG A 79 -0.70 -4.11 13.28
CA ARG A 79 -1.44 -2.85 13.27
C ARG A 79 -2.19 -2.58 11.96
N MET A 80 -1.62 -2.93 10.81
CA MET A 80 -2.33 -2.84 9.52
C MET A 80 -3.52 -3.79 9.45
N VAL A 81 -3.40 -5.00 10.03
CA VAL A 81 -4.51 -5.95 10.15
C VAL A 81 -5.61 -5.37 11.05
N CYS A 82 -5.27 -4.83 12.23
CA CYS A 82 -6.26 -4.16 13.10
C CYS A 82 -6.96 -2.98 12.43
N ASP A 83 -6.24 -2.18 11.62
CA ASP A 83 -6.77 -1.05 10.85
C ASP A 83 -7.76 -1.48 9.74
N MET A 84 -7.78 -2.77 9.36
CA MET A 84 -8.73 -3.33 8.38
C MET A 84 -10.03 -3.84 9.00
N VAL A 85 -10.02 -4.18 10.30
CA VAL A 85 -11.17 -4.75 11.02
C VAL A 85 -11.88 -3.71 11.92
N SER A 86 -11.36 -2.49 12.00
CA SER A 86 -11.88 -1.36 12.78
C SER A 86 -12.50 -0.28 11.90
#